data_AF-A0AAD5IGW3-F1
#
_entry.id   AF-A0AAD5IGW3-F1
#
_cell.length_a   1.000
_cell.length_b   1.000
_cell.length_c   1.000
_cell.angle_alpha   90.00
_cell.angle_beta   90.00
_cell.angle_gamma   90.00
#
_symmetry.space_group_name_H-M   'P 1'
#
loop_
_entity.id
_entity.type
_entity.pdbx_description
1 polymer ?
#
loop_
_entity_poly.entity_id
_entity_poly.type
_entity_poly.pdbx_seq_one_letter_code
_entity_poly.pdbx_strand_id
1 'polypeptide(L)'
;MASTVLLAREAIFGEGIANAFDLRMVAPDQTVEQAESGIRDHARSLLQVKALLESESWSEAQKTLRTSSSYLKQDIYTLIQIKPASERSQLRELYSDLFNNVTKLDYATRDKDESRVWQCYENIVVALDGILSTI
;
A
#
# COMPACT_ATOMS: atom_id res chain seq x y z
N MET A 1 30.80 52.17 3.53
CA MET A 1 30.20 51.37 4.60
C MET A 1 28.80 50.96 4.17
N ALA A 2 28.67 49.88 3.41
CA ALA A 2 27.38 49.37 2.95
C ALA A 2 27.00 48.19 3.87
N SER A 3 25.94 48.36 4.68
CA SER A 3 25.33 47.27 5.44
C SER A 3 24.01 46.91 4.77
N THR A 4 24.03 45.81 4.02
CA THR A 4 22.84 45.15 3.51
C THR A 4 22.45 44.10 4.54
N VAL A 5 21.41 44.38 5.33
CA VAL A 5 20.83 43.40 6.25
C VAL A 5 19.91 42.49 5.42
N LEU A 6 20.28 41.22 5.32
CA LEU A 6 19.54 40.19 4.61
C LEU A 6 18.77 39.32 5.63
N LEU A 7 17.45 39.24 5.40
CA LEU A 7 16.52 38.12 5.65
C LEU A 7 16.53 37.39 7.01
N ALA A 8 15.38 37.44 7.68
CA ALA A 8 14.65 36.21 8.02
C ALA A 8 13.15 36.53 8.16
N ARG A 9 12.35 36.15 7.17
CA ARG A 9 10.90 36.06 7.31
C ARG A 9 10.63 34.62 7.76
N GLU A 10 10.37 34.43 9.05
CA GLU A 10 9.92 33.15 9.59
C GLU A 10 8.59 32.79 8.94
N ALA A 11 8.61 31.75 8.10
CA ALA A 11 7.40 31.12 7.62
C ALA A 11 6.88 30.21 8.74
N ILE A 12 5.87 30.70 9.45
CA ILE A 12 5.05 29.90 10.38
C ILE A 12 4.33 28.86 9.52
N PHE A 13 4.86 27.64 9.46
CA PHE A 13 4.14 26.48 8.95
C PHE A 13 3.02 26.17 9.93
N GLY A 14 1.78 26.44 9.53
CA GLY A 14 0.61 26.10 10.33
C GLY A 14 0.49 24.59 10.51
N GLU A 15 0.10 24.17 11.72
CA GLU A 15 -0.39 22.81 12.02
C GLU A 15 -1.72 22.57 11.29
N GLY A 16 -1.65 22.34 9.99
CA GLY A 16 -2.59 21.48 9.32
C GLY A 16 -1.89 20.13 9.18
N ILE A 17 -2.49 19.05 9.67
CA ILE A 17 -2.07 17.69 9.34
C ILE A 17 -2.37 17.50 7.85
N ALA A 18 -1.52 18.07 7.00
CA ALA A 18 -1.46 17.69 5.61
C ALA A 18 -1.06 16.22 5.62
N ASN A 19 -1.88 15.36 5.00
CA ASN A 19 -1.44 14.00 4.66
C ASN A 19 -0.28 14.16 3.68
N ALA A 20 0.93 14.37 4.19
CA ALA A 20 2.13 14.38 3.38
C ALA A 20 2.15 13.00 2.72
N PHE A 21 2.06 12.98 1.39
CA PHE A 21 2.32 11.77 0.64
C PHE A 21 3.74 11.36 0.98
N ASP A 22 3.89 10.35 1.84
CA ASP A 22 5.16 9.77 2.19
C ASP A 22 5.61 8.93 0.99
N LEU A 23 6.15 9.63 -0.01
CA LEU A 23 6.80 9.05 -1.18
C LEU A 23 8.14 8.47 -0.73
N ARG A 24 8.15 7.49 0.18
CA ARG A 24 9.36 6.74 0.50
C ARG A 24 9.82 6.13 -0.80
N MET A 25 10.81 6.73 -1.44
CA MET A 25 11.51 6.06 -2.52
C MET A 25 12.20 4.85 -1.89
N VAL A 26 12.08 3.69 -2.54
CA VAL A 26 12.80 2.48 -2.10
C VAL A 26 14.25 2.87 -1.87
N ALA A 27 14.77 2.60 -0.68
CA ALA A 27 16.14 2.96 -0.37
C ALA A 27 17.06 2.24 -1.38
N PRO A 28 18.02 2.95 -2.02
CA PRO A 28 18.87 2.36 -3.06
C PRO A 28 19.70 1.15 -2.58
N ASP A 29 19.77 0.94 -1.26
CA ASP A 29 20.48 -0.11 -0.55
C ASP A 29 19.57 -1.08 0.22
N GLN A 30 18.25 -1.07 -0.01
CA GLN A 30 17.33 -1.97 0.67
C GLN A 30 17.65 -3.44 0.33
N THR A 31 17.92 -4.26 1.36
CA THR A 31 18.18 -5.68 1.16
C THR A 31 16.90 -6.44 0.80
N VAL A 32 17.05 -7.65 0.23
CA VAL A 32 15.91 -8.52 -0.07
C VAL A 32 15.10 -8.80 1.19
N GLU A 33 15.78 -9.08 2.30
CA GLU A 33 15.15 -9.39 3.59
C GLU A 33 14.36 -8.19 4.15
N GLN A 34 14.88 -6.97 3.97
CA GLN A 34 14.17 -5.75 4.36
C GLN A 34 12.92 -5.53 3.51
N ALA A 35 13.00 -5.79 2.21
CA ALA A 35 11.83 -5.73 1.32
C ALA A 35 10.78 -6.77 1.70
N GLU A 36 11.21 -8.01 1.93
CA GLU A 36 10.34 -9.11 2.33
C GLU A 36 9.70 -8.88 3.71
N SER A 37 10.40 -8.23 4.65
CA SER A 37 9.82 -7.79 5.93
C SER A 37 8.76 -6.70 5.73
N GLY A 38 9.05 -5.69 4.89
CA GLY A 38 8.11 -4.62 4.56
C GLY A 38 6.82 -5.17 3.95
N ILE A 39 6.93 -6.13 3.03
CA ILE A 39 5.79 -6.84 2.43
C ILE A 39 4.94 -7.50 3.51
N ARG A 40 5.54 -8.20 4.48
CA ARG A 40 4.79 -8.89 5.56
C ARG A 40 4.01 -7.90 6.42
N ASP A 41 4.61 -6.76 6.78
CA ASP A 41 3.96 -5.74 7.60
C ASP A 41 2.85 -5.00 6.85
N HIS A 42 3.08 -4.65 5.59
CA HIS A 42 2.08 -4.00 4.75
C HIS A 42 0.94 -4.95 4.36
N ALA A 43 1.21 -6.25 4.15
CA ALA A 43 0.18 -7.27 3.95
C ALA A 43 -0.71 -7.43 5.19
N ARG A 44 -0.12 -7.46 6.40
CA ARG A 44 -0.88 -7.48 7.66
C ARG A 44 -1.77 -6.24 7.78
N SER A 45 -1.23 -5.07 7.43
CA SER A 45 -1.98 -3.81 7.45
C SER A 45 -3.15 -3.81 6.47
N LEU A 46 -2.97 -4.39 5.28
CA LEU A 46 -4.04 -4.55 4.29
C LEU A 46 -5.16 -5.47 4.81
N LEU A 47 -4.81 -6.57 5.49
CA LEU A 47 -5.77 -7.53 6.04
C LEU A 47 -6.61 -6.95 7.19
N GLN A 48 -6.10 -5.96 7.92
CA GLN A 48 -6.81 -5.28 9.01
C GLN A 48 -8.06 -4.51 8.53
N VAL A 49 -8.19 -4.26 7.22
CA VAL A 49 -9.43 -3.68 6.65
C VAL A 49 -10.67 -4.52 6.95
N LYS A 50 -10.51 -5.83 7.22
CA LYS A 50 -11.60 -6.75 7.54
C LYS A 50 -12.51 -6.22 8.65
N ALA A 51 -11.93 -5.74 9.75
CA ALA A 51 -12.71 -5.25 10.87
C ALA A 51 -13.61 -4.06 10.48
N LEU A 52 -13.12 -3.19 9.59
CA LEU A 52 -13.88 -2.07 9.06
C LEU A 52 -14.97 -2.50 8.08
N LEU A 53 -14.75 -3.60 7.33
CA LEU A 53 -15.77 -4.20 6.46
C LEU A 53 -16.87 -4.89 7.30
N GLU A 54 -16.49 -5.63 8.34
CA GLU A 54 -17.42 -6.29 9.28
C GLU A 54 -18.28 -5.27 10.04
N SER A 55 -17.74 -4.10 10.36
CA SER A 55 -18.46 -3.00 11.00
C SER A 55 -19.11 -2.03 10.00
N GLU A 56 -19.18 -2.38 8.72
CA GLU A 56 -19.75 -1.57 7.63
C GLU A 56 -19.25 -0.11 7.60
N SER A 57 -18.02 0.11 8.05
CA SER A 57 -17.38 1.41 8.15
C SER A 57 -16.78 1.81 6.80
N TRP A 58 -17.63 1.87 5.77
CA TRP A 58 -17.26 1.91 4.35
C TRP A 58 -16.22 2.97 3.99
N SER A 59 -16.39 4.20 4.46
CA SER A 59 -15.47 5.30 4.15
C SER A 59 -14.08 5.06 4.76
N GLU A 60 -14.01 4.55 6.00
CA GLU A 60 -12.74 4.29 6.67
C GLU A 60 -12.08 3.02 6.11
N ALA A 61 -12.88 2.00 5.77
CA ALA A 61 -12.41 0.81 5.07
C ALA A 61 -11.74 1.19 3.75
N GLN A 62 -12.38 2.05 2.95
CA GLN A 62 -11.84 2.48 1.66
C GLN A 62 -10.55 3.30 1.81
N LYS A 63 -10.50 4.23 2.78
CA LYS A 63 -9.29 5.01 3.08
C LYS A 63 -8.14 4.10 3.51
N THR A 64 -8.40 3.20 4.46
CA THR A 64 -7.42 2.22 4.97
C THR A 64 -6.92 1.29 3.86
N LEU A 65 -7.83 0.81 2.99
CA LEU A 65 -7.51 -0.03 1.84
C LEU A 65 -6.55 0.70 0.89
N ARG A 66 -6.84 1.96 0.53
CA ARG A 66 -5.98 2.75 -0.38
C ARG A 66 -4.60 3.03 0.20
N THR A 67 -4.52 3.38 1.47
CA THR A 67 -3.24 3.65 2.14
C THR A 67 -2.39 2.39 2.25
N SER A 68 -2.95 1.30 2.79
CA SER A 68 -2.21 0.04 2.98
C SER A 68 -1.79 -0.60 1.65
N SER A 69 -2.67 -0.59 0.64
CA SER A 69 -2.35 -1.14 -0.67
C SER A 69 -1.29 -0.35 -1.42
N SER A 70 -1.20 0.97 -1.25
CA SER A 70 -0.18 1.79 -1.92
C SER A 70 1.23 1.39 -1.53
N TYR A 71 1.49 1.21 -0.23
CA TYR A 71 2.80 0.78 0.25
C TYR A 71 3.13 -0.65 -0.19
N LEU A 72 2.16 -1.55 -0.06
CA LEU A 72 2.35 -2.95 -0.47
C LEU A 72 2.64 -3.08 -1.98
N LYS A 73 2.01 -2.23 -2.81
CA LYS A 73 2.23 -2.18 -4.26
C LYS A 73 3.66 -1.86 -4.61
N GLN A 74 4.23 -0.87 -3.92
CA GLN A 74 5.60 -0.46 -4.13
C GLN A 74 6.60 -1.56 -3.74
N ASP A 75 6.39 -2.20 -2.58
CA ASP A 75 7.31 -3.24 -2.12
C ASP A 75 7.29 -4.49 -3.00
N ILE A 76 6.11 -4.98 -3.38
CA ILE A 76 6.00 -6.15 -4.26
C ILE A 76 6.56 -5.83 -5.65
N TYR A 77 6.35 -4.62 -6.16
CA TYR A 77 6.93 -4.23 -7.46
C TYR A 77 8.47 -4.23 -7.39
N THR A 78 9.04 -3.77 -6.28
CA THR A 78 10.49 -3.82 -6.04
C THR A 78 10.98 -5.27 -5.99
N LEU A 79 10.28 -6.14 -5.27
CA LEU A 79 10.58 -7.57 -5.21
C LEU A 79 10.59 -8.23 -6.60
N ILE A 80 9.62 -7.86 -7.46
CA ILE A 80 9.57 -8.34 -8.85
C ILE A 80 10.83 -7.92 -9.63
N GLN A 81 11.37 -6.73 -9.39
CA GLN A 81 12.57 -6.27 -10.10
C GLN A 81 13.85 -6.96 -9.61
N ILE A 82 13.95 -7.30 -8.32
CA ILE A 82 15.15 -7.93 -7.75
C ILE A 82 15.20 -9.46 -7.97
N LYS A 83 14.05 -10.14 -8.04
CA LYS A 83 13.99 -11.61 -8.24
C LYS A 83 14.51 -12.04 -9.63
N PRO A 84 15.04 -13.27 -9.78
CA PRO A 84 15.52 -13.78 -11.06
C PRO A 84 14.37 -13.97 -12.07
N ALA A 85 14.68 -13.92 -13.36
CA ALA A 85 13.69 -13.88 -14.44
C ALA A 85 12.67 -15.05 -14.41
N SER A 86 13.09 -16.23 -13.97
CA SER A 86 12.24 -17.42 -13.83
C SER A 86 11.10 -17.25 -12.82
N GLU A 87 11.31 -16.47 -11.76
CA GLU A 87 10.34 -16.27 -10.67
C GLU A 87 9.42 -15.07 -10.92
N ARG A 88 9.82 -14.15 -11.81
CA ARG A 88 9.08 -12.91 -12.07
C ARG A 88 7.69 -13.16 -12.68
N SER A 89 7.50 -14.21 -13.47
CA SER A 89 6.22 -14.47 -14.14
C SER A 89 5.12 -14.76 -13.13
N GLN A 90 5.36 -15.73 -12.23
CA GLN A 90 4.43 -16.11 -11.18
C GLN A 90 4.16 -14.94 -10.22
N LEU A 91 5.20 -14.21 -9.81
CA LEU A 91 5.03 -13.08 -8.90
C LEU A 91 4.24 -11.93 -9.52
N ARG A 92 4.37 -11.70 -10.84
CA ARG A 92 3.57 -10.69 -11.57
C ARG A 92 2.10 -11.07 -11.68
N GLU A 93 1.80 -12.36 -11.87
CA GLU A 93 0.43 -12.86 -11.89
C GLU A 93 -0.24 -12.62 -10.55
N LEU A 94 0.38 -13.06 -9.46
CA LEU A 94 -0.10 -12.83 -8.09
C LEU A 94 -0.26 -11.34 -7.76
N TYR A 95 0.72 -10.51 -8.17
CA TYR A 95 0.64 -9.06 -8.04
C TYR A 95 -0.57 -8.48 -8.78
N SER A 96 -0.80 -8.91 -10.03
CA SER A 96 -1.94 -8.45 -10.81
C SER A 96 -3.25 -8.85 -10.16
N ASP A 97 -3.37 -10.10 -9.70
CA ASP A 97 -4.57 -10.61 -9.06
C ASP A 97 -4.88 -9.87 -7.76
N LEU A 98 -3.86 -9.64 -6.92
CA LEU A 98 -3.98 -8.85 -5.69
C LEU A 98 -4.55 -7.46 -5.99
N PHE A 99 -3.87 -6.68 -6.84
CA PHE A 99 -4.25 -5.27 -7.04
C PHE A 99 -5.50 -5.08 -7.91
N ASN A 100 -5.84 -6.05 -8.76
CA ASN A 100 -7.13 -6.09 -9.43
C ASN A 100 -8.26 -6.29 -8.42
N ASN A 101 -8.09 -7.19 -7.44
CA ASN A 101 -9.10 -7.38 -6.39
C ASN A 101 -9.15 -6.21 -5.40
N VAL A 102 -8.03 -5.58 -5.05
CA VAL A 102 -8.04 -4.30 -4.28
C VAL A 102 -8.86 -3.23 -5.00
N THR A 103 -8.66 -3.07 -6.31
CA THR A 103 -9.42 -2.09 -7.11
C THR A 103 -10.92 -2.43 -7.14
N LYS A 104 -11.27 -3.72 -7.31
CA LYS A 104 -12.66 -4.16 -7.28
C LYS A 104 -13.30 -3.98 -5.90
N LEU A 105 -12.55 -4.22 -4.82
CA LEU A 105 -13.00 -3.99 -3.44
C LEU A 105 -13.22 -2.50 -3.18
N ASP A 106 -12.37 -1.62 -3.70
CA ASP A 106 -12.54 -0.16 -3.60
C ASP A 106 -13.87 0.29 -4.24
N TYR A 107 -14.22 -0.26 -5.40
CA TYR A 107 -15.51 0.00 -6.04
C TYR A 107 -16.67 -0.64 -5.29
N ALA A 108 -16.54 -1.90 -4.85
CA ALA A 108 -17.60 -2.60 -4.12
C ALA A 108 -17.93 -1.92 -2.79
N THR A 109 -16.91 -1.43 -2.06
CA THR A 109 -17.10 -0.66 -0.81
C THR A 109 -17.76 0.69 -1.07
N ARG A 110 -17.44 1.37 -2.18
CA ARG A 110 -18.12 2.62 -2.60
C ARG A 110 -19.60 2.37 -2.86
N ASP A 111 -19.89 1.29 -3.58
CA ASP A 111 -21.24 0.94 -4.05
C ASP A 111 -22.03 0.18 -2.96
N LYS A 112 -21.37 -0.17 -1.85
CA LYS A 112 -21.90 -0.97 -0.72
C LYS A 112 -22.48 -2.32 -1.16
N ASP A 113 -21.84 -2.94 -2.14
CA ASP A 113 -22.17 -4.29 -2.63
C ASP A 113 -21.48 -5.32 -1.72
N GLU A 114 -22.15 -5.72 -0.65
CA GLU A 114 -21.61 -6.63 0.37
C GLU A 114 -21.11 -7.95 -0.22
N SER A 115 -21.89 -8.55 -1.13
CA SER A 115 -21.51 -9.82 -1.75
C SER A 115 -20.19 -9.68 -2.51
N ARG A 116 -20.03 -8.59 -3.25
CA ARG A 116 -18.80 -8.32 -4.02
C ARG A 116 -17.65 -7.89 -3.13
N VAL A 117 -17.92 -7.18 -2.03
CA VAL A 117 -16.92 -6.82 -1.01
C VAL A 117 -16.26 -8.09 -0.47
N TRP A 118 -17.05 -9.05 0.02
CA TRP A 118 -16.50 -10.27 0.61
C TRP A 118 -15.78 -11.14 -0.42
N GLN A 119 -16.34 -11.28 -1.62
CA GLN A 119 -15.67 -11.98 -2.72
C GLN A 119 -14.31 -11.36 -3.04
N CYS A 120 -14.21 -10.04 -3.15
CA CYS A 120 -12.95 -9.37 -3.44
C CYS A 120 -11.97 -9.50 -2.27
N TYR A 121 -12.44 -9.40 -1.02
CA TYR A 121 -11.62 -9.56 0.17
C TYR A 121 -11.01 -10.98 0.25
N GLU A 122 -11.80 -12.02 0.04
CA GLU A 122 -11.32 -13.41 0.02
C GLU A 122 -10.26 -13.63 -1.07
N ASN A 123 -10.49 -13.10 -2.28
CA ASN A 123 -9.50 -13.16 -3.35
C ASN A 123 -8.20 -12.41 -3.00
N ILE A 124 -8.28 -11.30 -2.28
CA ILE A 124 -7.09 -10.59 -1.76
C ILE A 124 -6.33 -11.48 -0.78
N VAL A 125 -7.02 -12.16 0.14
CA VAL A 125 -6.39 -13.07 1.11
C VAL A 125 -5.64 -14.19 0.38
N VAL A 126 -6.27 -14.83 -0.60
CA VAL A 126 -5.64 -15.90 -1.40
C VAL A 126 -4.42 -15.40 -2.17
N ALA A 127 -4.51 -14.25 -2.84
CA ALA A 127 -3.38 -13.68 -3.56
C ALA A 127 -2.22 -13.31 -2.63
N LEU A 128 -2.51 -12.77 -1.45
CA LEU A 128 -1.49 -12.46 -0.43
C LEU A 128 -0.80 -13.73 0.07
N ASP A 129 -1.55 -14.79 0.39
CA ASP A 129 -0.98 -16.07 0.82
C ASP A 129 -0.04 -16.65 -0.24
N GLY A 130 -0.44 -16.56 -1.52
CA GLY A 130 0.39 -16.91 -2.65
C GLY A 130 1.71 -16.12 -2.70
N ILE A 131 1.66 -14.79 -2.52
CA ILE A 131 2.87 -13.94 -2.51
C ILE A 131 3.75 -14.27 -1.30
N LEU A 132 3.16 -14.39 -0.11
CA LEU A 132 3.87 -14.68 1.12
C LEU A 132 4.55 -16.06 1.11
N SER A 133 4.02 -17.00 0.33
CA SER A 133 4.64 -18.32 0.11
C SER A 133 5.84 -18.29 -0.85
N THR A 134 6.05 -17.19 -1.58
CA THR A 134 7.20 -17.01 -2.50
C THR A 134 8.39 -16.27 -1.89
N ILE A 135 8.25 -15.83 -0.63
CA ILE A 135 9.24 -15.04 0.13
C ILE A 135 9.52 -15.63 1.50
#